data_AF-A0A2J8T3F5-F1
#
_entry.id   AF-A0A2J8T3F5-F1
#
_cell.length_a   1.000
_cell.length_b   1.000
_cell.length_c   1.000
_cell.angle_alpha   90.00
_cell.angle_beta   90.00
_cell.angle_gamma   90.00
#
_symmetry.space_group_name_H-M   'P 1'
#
loop_
_entity.id
_entity.type
_entity.pdbx_description
1 polymer ?
#
loop_
_entity_poly.entity_id
_entity_poly.type
_entity_poly.pdbx_seq_one_letter_code
_entity_poly.pdbx_strand_id
1 'polypeptide(L)'
;MQAHELFRYFRMPELVDFRQYVRTLPTNTLMGFGAFAALTTFWYATRPKPLKPPCDLSMQSVEVAGSGGARRSALLDSDEPLVYFYDDVTTLYEGFQRGIQVSNNGPCLGSRKPDQPYEWLSYKQVAELSECIGSALIQKGFKTAPDQFIGIFAQNRPEWVIIEQGCFAYSMVVVPLYDTLGNEAITYIVNKAELSLVFVDKPEKAILLLEGVENKLIPGLKIIVLMDAYGSELVERGQKCGVEVTSMKAMEDLGRANRRKPKPPAPEDLAVICFTSGTTGNPKGAMVTHRNIVSDCSAFVKATENTVNPCPDDTLISFLPLAHMFERVVECVMLCHGAKIGFFQGDIRLLMDDLKVLQPTIFPVVPRLLNRMFDRVSSKQQSPRTEH
;
A
#
# COMPACT_ATOMS: atom_id res chain seq x y z
N MET A 1 -13.28 39.91 23.60
CA MET A 1 -14.27 39.94 24.70
C MET A 1 -13.66 39.22 25.89
N GLN A 2 -13.28 39.97 26.93
CA GLN A 2 -12.62 39.43 28.12
C GLN A 2 -13.60 38.60 28.95
N ALA A 3 -13.13 37.51 29.54
CA ALA A 3 -13.92 36.57 30.37
C ALA A 3 -14.74 37.24 31.49
N HIS A 4 -14.38 38.47 31.88
CA HIS A 4 -15.09 39.27 32.88
C HIS A 4 -16.51 39.71 32.47
N GLU A 5 -16.81 39.87 31.17
CA GLU A 5 -18.15 40.30 30.74
C GLU A 5 -19.18 39.16 30.75
N LEU A 6 -18.73 37.91 30.57
CA LEU A 6 -19.59 36.72 30.60
C LEU A 6 -20.10 36.41 32.03
N PHE A 7 -19.31 36.74 33.06
CA PHE A 7 -19.69 36.53 34.46
C PHE A 7 -20.73 37.52 34.99
N ARG A 8 -20.99 38.64 34.29
CA ARG A 8 -22.03 39.61 34.70
C ARG A 8 -23.45 39.21 34.28
N TYR A 9 -23.60 38.37 33.26
CA TYR A 9 -24.91 37.91 32.79
C TYR A 9 -25.49 36.76 33.62
N PHE A 10 -24.63 35.97 34.28
CA PHE A 10 -25.04 34.99 35.27
C PHE A 10 -24.93 35.62 36.65
N ARG A 11 -26.05 36.13 37.20
CA ARG A 11 -26.15 36.34 38.66
C ARG A 11 -25.99 34.97 39.34
N MET A 12 -24.77 34.58 39.66
CA MET A 12 -24.53 33.46 40.56
C MET A 12 -24.97 33.91 41.95
N PRO A 13 -25.92 33.21 42.61
CA PRO A 13 -26.26 33.48 44.00
C PRO A 13 -25.00 33.33 44.85
N GLU A 14 -24.88 34.13 45.91
CA GLU A 14 -23.81 33.99 46.89
C GLU A 14 -23.68 32.51 47.28
N LEU A 15 -22.45 31.99 47.29
CA LEU A 15 -22.12 30.56 47.43
C LEU A 15 -22.76 29.84 48.65
N VAL A 16 -23.35 30.58 49.59
CA VAL A 16 -24.13 30.09 50.73
C VAL A 16 -25.47 29.47 50.29
N ASP A 17 -26.15 30.05 49.29
CA ASP A 17 -27.47 29.59 48.80
C ASP A 17 -27.39 28.32 47.95
N PHE A 18 -26.28 28.12 47.24
CA PHE A 18 -26.14 26.99 46.32
C PHE A 18 -26.18 25.63 47.04
N ARG A 19 -25.58 25.54 48.23
CA ARG A 19 -25.60 24.30 49.04
C ARG A 19 -27.00 23.99 49.58
N GLN A 20 -27.78 25.01 49.94
CA GLN A 20 -29.17 24.83 50.39
C GLN A 20 -30.07 24.44 49.22
N TYR A 21 -29.92 25.09 48.07
CA TYR A 21 -30.66 24.77 46.85
C TYR A 21 -30.42 23.32 46.39
N VAL A 22 -29.16 22.87 46.36
CA VAL A 22 -28.81 21.48 45.98
C VAL A 22 -29.42 20.46 46.95
N ARG A 23 -29.57 20.78 48.24
CA ARG A 23 -30.23 19.91 49.23
C ARG A 23 -31.75 19.82 49.06
N THR A 24 -32.38 20.80 48.40
CA THR A 24 -33.83 20.79 48.13
C THR A 24 -34.21 20.03 46.85
N LEU A 25 -33.24 19.61 46.05
CA LEU A 25 -33.49 18.87 44.81
C LEU A 25 -33.88 17.40 45.10
N PRO A 26 -34.85 16.84 44.37
CA PRO A 26 -35.19 15.42 44.47
C PRO A 26 -33.96 14.53 44.18
N THR A 27 -33.87 13.38 44.85
CA THR A 27 -32.76 12.42 44.68
C THR A 27 -32.53 12.04 43.22
N ASN A 28 -33.59 11.91 42.42
CA ASN A 28 -33.52 11.60 40.99
C ASN A 28 -32.82 12.71 40.19
N THR A 29 -33.03 13.98 40.56
CA THR A 29 -32.39 15.14 39.92
C THR A 29 -30.90 15.20 40.27
N LEU A 30 -30.54 14.92 41.53
CA LEU A 30 -29.14 14.85 41.96
C LEU A 30 -28.39 13.68 41.29
N MET A 31 -29.04 12.51 41.19
CA MET A 31 -28.51 11.37 40.43
C MET A 31 -28.35 11.73 38.94
N GLY A 32 -29.30 12.47 38.36
CA GLY A 32 -29.22 12.97 36.99
C GLY A 32 -28.00 13.89 36.75
N PHE A 33 -27.75 14.84 37.65
CA PHE A 33 -26.54 15.68 37.58
C PHE A 33 -25.25 14.88 37.75
N GLY A 34 -25.22 13.92 38.67
CA GLY A 34 -24.09 13.02 38.86
C GLY A 34 -23.79 12.18 37.61
N ALA A 35 -24.82 11.59 37.01
CA ALA A 35 -24.71 10.82 35.77
C ALA A 35 -24.26 11.70 34.59
N PHE A 36 -24.81 12.91 34.45
CA PHE A 36 -24.41 13.85 33.42
C PHE A 36 -22.96 14.31 33.58
N ALA A 37 -22.53 14.63 34.80
CA ALA A 37 -21.14 15.00 35.09
C ALA A 37 -20.18 13.83 34.83
N ALA A 38 -20.55 12.61 35.22
CA ALA A 38 -19.76 11.40 34.95
C ALA A 38 -19.65 11.12 33.44
N LEU A 39 -20.75 11.18 32.69
CA LEU A 39 -20.76 11.01 31.23
C LEU A 39 -19.96 12.10 30.53
N THR A 40 -20.10 13.36 30.97
CA THR A 40 -19.35 14.50 30.41
C THR A 40 -17.87 14.36 30.69
N THR A 41 -17.50 13.98 31.92
CA THR A 41 -16.08 13.76 32.29
C THR A 41 -15.50 12.57 31.54
N PHE A 42 -16.23 11.47 31.45
CA PHE A 42 -15.85 10.30 30.66
C PHE A 42 -15.68 10.68 29.20
N TRP A 43 -16.61 11.43 28.61
CA TRP A 43 -16.50 11.94 27.24
C TRP A 43 -15.31 12.89 27.08
N TYR A 44 -15.07 13.85 27.98
CA TYR A 44 -13.89 14.71 27.90
C TYR A 44 -12.56 13.95 28.03
N ALA A 45 -12.54 12.88 28.82
CA ALA A 45 -11.38 12.01 29.03
C ALA A 45 -11.14 11.06 27.85
N THR A 46 -12.21 10.60 27.19
CA THR A 46 -12.17 9.58 26.12
C THR A 46 -12.36 10.14 24.71
N ARG A 47 -12.77 11.41 24.57
CA ARG A 47 -12.99 12.02 23.26
C ARG A 47 -11.69 12.02 22.47
N PRO A 48 -11.75 11.77 21.16
CA PRO A 48 -10.60 11.93 20.29
C PRO A 48 -10.05 13.35 20.44
N LYS A 49 -8.75 13.47 20.74
CA LYS A 49 -8.07 14.77 20.70
C LYS A 49 -7.89 15.15 19.22
N PRO A 50 -8.11 16.43 18.84
CA PRO A 50 -7.76 16.88 17.52
C PRO A 50 -6.27 16.59 17.26
N LEU A 51 -5.99 15.96 16.12
CA LEU A 51 -4.62 15.77 15.68
C LEU A 51 -4.01 17.14 15.43
N LYS A 52 -2.87 17.40 16.05
CA LYS A 52 -2.10 18.61 15.78
C LYS A 52 -1.28 18.37 14.52
N PRO A 53 -1.32 19.28 13.53
CA PRO A 53 -0.42 19.21 12.40
C PRO A 53 1.05 19.12 12.86
N PRO A 54 1.89 18.32 12.19
CA PRO A 54 3.29 18.15 12.57
C PRO A 54 4.14 19.40 12.32
N CYS A 55 3.65 20.33 11.48
CA CYS A 55 4.22 21.65 11.25
C CYS A 55 3.12 22.70 11.09
N ASP A 56 3.51 23.98 11.11
CA ASP A 56 2.61 25.08 10.78
C ASP A 56 2.11 24.95 9.33
N LEU A 57 0.79 24.92 9.15
CA LEU A 57 0.16 24.79 7.83
C LEU A 57 0.45 25.99 6.91
N SER A 58 0.81 27.15 7.48
CA SER A 58 1.25 28.31 6.72
C SER A 58 2.73 28.25 6.31
N MET A 59 3.51 27.35 6.92
CA MET A 59 4.96 27.18 6.68
C MET A 59 5.37 25.70 6.61
N GLN A 60 4.81 24.96 5.65
CA GLN A 60 5.08 23.53 5.48
C GLN A 60 6.43 23.23 4.81
N SER A 61 7.09 24.23 4.25
CA SER A 61 8.39 24.10 3.63
C SER A 61 9.25 25.32 3.88
N VAL A 62 10.57 25.12 3.88
CA VAL A 62 11.60 26.15 4.08
C VAL A 62 12.48 26.19 2.85
N GLU A 63 12.89 27.38 2.42
CA GLU A 63 13.81 27.53 1.29
C GLU A 63 15.22 27.06 1.69
N VAL A 64 15.85 26.27 0.82
CA VAL A 64 17.23 25.81 1.02
C VAL A 64 18.17 26.92 0.57
N ALA A 65 19.05 27.36 1.48
CA ALA A 65 19.91 28.51 1.22
C ALA A 65 20.82 28.25 -0.01
N GLY A 66 20.88 29.22 -0.92
CA GLY A 66 21.74 29.12 -2.11
C GLY A 66 21.26 28.16 -3.20
N SER A 67 20.07 27.55 -3.06
CA SER A 67 19.53 26.58 -4.02
C SER A 67 18.79 27.19 -5.22
N GLY A 68 18.60 28.51 -5.25
CA GLY A 68 17.82 29.18 -6.29
C GLY A 68 16.31 28.93 -6.17
N GLY A 69 15.79 28.79 -4.95
CA GLY A 69 14.35 28.63 -4.68
C GLY A 69 13.90 27.19 -4.43
N ALA A 70 14.81 26.22 -4.34
CA ALA A 70 14.43 24.88 -3.89
C ALA A 70 13.96 24.93 -2.44
N ARG A 71 12.97 24.09 -2.11
CA ARG A 71 12.36 24.05 -0.77
C ARG A 71 12.43 22.64 -0.21
N ARG A 72 12.63 22.56 1.10
CA ARG A 72 12.61 21.32 1.87
C ARG A 72 11.46 21.32 2.86
N SER A 73 11.15 20.15 3.41
CA SER A 73 10.16 20.02 4.48
C SER A 73 10.58 20.84 5.72
N ALA A 74 9.60 21.51 6.33
CA ALA A 74 9.78 22.17 7.63
C ALA A 74 9.95 21.19 8.80
N LEU A 75 9.75 19.89 8.56
CA LEU A 75 9.92 18.83 9.55
C LEU A 75 11.38 18.39 9.76
N LEU A 76 12.30 18.89 8.93
CA LEU A 76 13.72 18.57 9.03
C LEU A 76 14.48 19.73 9.68
N ASP A 77 15.40 19.40 10.57
CA ASP A 77 16.24 20.40 11.26
C ASP A 77 17.48 20.80 10.45
N SER A 78 17.72 20.16 9.30
CA SER A 78 18.85 20.42 8.42
C SER A 78 18.44 20.50 6.95
N ASP A 79 19.35 20.99 6.12
CA ASP A 79 19.18 21.04 4.66
C ASP A 79 19.47 19.68 3.99
N GLU A 80 19.96 18.70 4.75
CA GLU A 80 20.20 17.34 4.26
C GLU A 80 18.88 16.60 4.01
N PRO A 81 18.73 15.88 2.88
CA PRO A 81 17.54 15.10 2.60
C PRO A 81 17.40 13.92 3.58
N LEU A 82 16.17 13.61 4.00
CA LEU A 82 15.89 12.36 4.69
C LEU A 82 15.88 11.20 3.69
N VAL A 83 17.02 10.51 3.58
CA VAL A 83 17.19 9.40 2.64
C VAL A 83 16.69 8.08 3.20
N TYR A 84 16.90 7.84 4.49
CA TYR A 84 16.41 6.66 5.22
C TYR A 84 16.04 7.07 6.65
N PHE A 85 15.00 6.46 7.20
CA PHE A 85 14.58 6.66 8.59
C PHE A 85 15.32 5.74 9.56
N TYR A 86 15.71 4.55 9.08
CA TYR A 86 16.51 3.59 9.81
C TYR A 86 17.86 3.40 9.10
N ASP A 87 18.96 3.46 9.85
CA ASP A 87 20.32 3.34 9.29
C ASP A 87 20.57 1.98 8.61
N ASP A 88 19.83 0.93 9.00
CA ASP A 88 19.90 -0.42 8.45
C ASP A 88 18.92 -0.70 7.30
N VAL A 89 18.20 0.32 6.82
CA VAL A 89 17.24 0.20 5.72
C VAL A 89 17.58 1.21 4.63
N THR A 90 18.43 0.80 3.71
CA THR A 90 18.86 1.60 2.55
C THR A 90 18.28 1.07 1.24
N THR A 91 17.77 -0.16 1.24
CA THR A 91 17.07 -0.78 0.11
C THR A 91 15.71 -1.38 0.52
N LEU A 92 14.87 -1.67 -0.48
CA LEU A 92 13.59 -2.35 -0.26
C LEU A 92 13.77 -3.79 0.23
N TYR A 93 14.84 -4.45 -0.21
CA TYR A 93 15.20 -5.78 0.28
C TYR A 93 15.51 -5.73 1.79
N GLU A 94 16.33 -4.78 2.23
CA GLU A 94 16.65 -4.57 3.65
C GLU A 94 15.41 -4.22 4.47
N GLY A 95 14.52 -3.37 3.93
CA GLY A 95 13.24 -3.07 4.57
C GLY A 95 12.42 -4.33 4.83
N PHE A 96 12.32 -5.23 3.85
CA PHE A 96 11.64 -6.49 4.05
C PHE A 96 12.36 -7.41 5.06
N GLN A 97 13.71 -7.49 5.02
CA GLN A 97 14.49 -8.26 6.00
C GLN A 97 14.27 -7.75 7.43
N ARG A 98 14.21 -6.44 7.62
CA ARG A 98 13.86 -5.82 8.90
C ARG A 98 12.47 -6.25 9.36
N GLY A 99 11.48 -6.24 8.46
CA GLY A 99 10.13 -6.74 8.70
C GLY A 99 10.09 -8.17 9.25
N ILE A 100 10.91 -9.07 8.70
CA ILE A 100 11.02 -10.46 9.17
C ILE A 100 11.48 -10.50 10.64
N GLN A 101 12.45 -9.66 11.01
CA GLN A 101 12.99 -9.61 12.38
C GLN A 101 11.98 -9.00 13.36
N VAL A 102 11.41 -7.84 13.01
CA VAL A 102 10.52 -7.07 13.88
C VAL A 102 9.18 -7.80 14.10
N SER A 103 8.68 -8.50 13.09
CA SER A 103 7.45 -9.32 13.21
C SER A 103 7.64 -10.61 14.01
N ASN A 104 8.87 -11.03 14.29
CA ASN A 104 9.19 -12.36 14.81
C ASN A 104 8.53 -13.48 13.97
N ASN A 105 8.62 -13.39 12.64
CA ASN A 105 7.95 -14.27 11.69
C ASN A 105 6.40 -14.28 11.82
N GLY A 106 5.81 -13.12 12.06
CA GLY A 106 4.36 -12.95 12.10
C GLY A 106 3.68 -13.17 10.74
N PRO A 107 2.33 -13.08 10.68
CA PRO A 107 1.60 -13.01 9.43
C PRO A 107 2.05 -11.81 8.58
N CYS A 108 2.17 -12.01 7.27
CA CYS A 108 2.71 -11.03 6.34
C CYS A 108 1.68 -10.69 5.24
N LEU A 109 1.30 -11.67 4.42
CA LEU A 109 0.39 -11.46 3.29
C LEU A 109 -0.85 -12.33 3.45
N GLY A 110 -2.03 -11.72 3.36
CA GLY A 110 -3.31 -12.38 3.57
C GLY A 110 -4.25 -12.21 2.39
N SER A 111 -4.91 -13.28 1.97
CA SER A 111 -5.97 -13.23 0.95
C SER A 111 -7.20 -14.00 1.40
N ARG A 112 -8.36 -13.67 0.84
CA ARG A 112 -9.61 -14.40 1.12
C ARG A 112 -10.44 -14.61 -0.13
N LYS A 113 -11.20 -15.70 -0.13
CA LYS A 113 -12.32 -15.91 -1.07
C LYS A 113 -13.60 -15.28 -0.51
N PRO A 114 -14.63 -15.06 -1.34
CA PRO A 114 -15.95 -14.63 -0.87
C PRO A 114 -16.43 -15.48 0.29
N ASP A 115 -16.94 -14.82 1.34
CA ASP A 115 -17.52 -15.43 2.53
C ASP A 115 -16.56 -16.33 3.35
N GLN A 116 -15.24 -16.24 3.09
CA GLN A 116 -14.21 -16.99 3.81
C GLN A 116 -13.31 -16.07 4.64
N PRO A 117 -12.67 -16.57 5.71
CA PRO A 117 -11.67 -15.81 6.45
C PRO A 117 -10.41 -15.56 5.61
N TYR A 118 -9.57 -14.63 6.08
CA TYR A 118 -8.23 -14.43 5.52
C TYR A 118 -7.32 -15.61 5.83
N GLU A 119 -6.67 -16.13 4.80
CA GLU A 119 -5.56 -17.08 4.91
C GLU A 119 -4.25 -16.31 4.79
N TRP A 120 -3.29 -16.60 5.69
CA TRP A 120 -2.08 -15.80 5.86
C TRP A 120 -0.82 -16.59 5.57
N LEU A 121 0.09 -15.96 4.82
CA LEU A 121 1.48 -16.36 4.71
C LEU A 121 2.29 -15.61 5.77
N SER A 122 3.18 -16.31 6.48
CA SER A 122 4.17 -15.70 7.37
C SER A 122 5.30 -15.03 6.59
N TYR A 123 6.01 -14.10 7.23
CA TYR A 123 7.18 -13.41 6.65
C TYR A 123 8.23 -14.38 6.08
N LYS A 124 8.55 -15.48 6.78
CA LYS A 124 9.50 -16.49 6.28
C LYS A 124 8.96 -17.25 5.07
N GLN A 125 7.66 -17.56 5.03
CA GLN A 125 7.06 -18.20 3.84
C GLN A 125 7.13 -17.26 2.62
N VAL A 126 6.85 -15.98 2.82
CA VAL A 126 6.96 -14.97 1.75
C VAL A 126 8.41 -14.85 1.28
N ALA A 127 9.38 -14.77 2.20
CA ALA A 127 10.80 -14.75 1.86
C ALA A 127 11.23 -16.02 1.08
N GLU A 128 10.79 -17.19 1.53
CA GLU A 128 11.10 -18.47 0.90
C GLU A 128 10.56 -18.56 -0.53
N LEU A 129 9.31 -18.13 -0.74
CA LEU A 129 8.67 -18.10 -2.05
C LEU A 129 9.34 -17.05 -2.96
N SER A 130 9.64 -15.87 -2.44
CA SER A 130 10.33 -14.79 -3.16
C SER A 130 11.69 -15.27 -3.68
N GLU A 131 12.44 -15.97 -2.83
CA GLU A 131 13.71 -16.55 -3.22
C GLU A 131 13.58 -17.71 -4.22
N CYS A 132 12.48 -18.49 -4.18
CA CYS A 132 12.18 -19.47 -5.24
C CYS A 132 12.00 -18.76 -6.57
N ILE A 133 11.17 -17.72 -6.60
CA ILE A 133 10.86 -16.97 -7.82
C ILE A 133 12.12 -16.35 -8.42
N GLY A 134 12.93 -15.68 -7.61
CA GLY A 134 14.21 -15.14 -8.08
C GLY A 134 15.17 -16.23 -8.58
N SER A 135 15.25 -17.37 -7.90
CA SER A 135 16.06 -18.53 -8.36
C SER A 135 15.56 -19.09 -9.71
N ALA A 136 14.23 -19.14 -9.89
CA ALA A 136 13.61 -19.62 -11.12
C ALA A 136 13.86 -18.66 -12.29
N LEU A 137 13.78 -17.35 -12.05
CA LEU A 137 14.15 -16.34 -13.05
C LEU A 137 15.61 -16.51 -13.49
N ILE A 138 16.54 -16.72 -12.56
CA ILE A 138 17.94 -16.99 -12.91
C ILE A 138 18.06 -18.28 -13.72
N GLN A 139 17.34 -19.33 -13.34
CA GLN A 139 17.34 -20.60 -14.06
C GLN A 139 16.75 -20.48 -15.47
N LYS A 140 15.84 -19.54 -15.68
CA LYS A 140 15.29 -19.16 -16.99
C LYS A 140 16.22 -18.25 -17.81
N GLY A 141 17.39 -17.88 -17.27
CA GLY A 141 18.42 -17.10 -17.97
C GLY A 141 18.40 -15.59 -17.70
N PHE A 142 17.57 -15.11 -16.76
CA PHE A 142 17.54 -13.71 -16.36
C PHE A 142 18.75 -13.38 -15.47
N LYS A 143 19.32 -12.19 -15.66
CA LYS A 143 20.54 -11.77 -14.96
C LYS A 143 20.21 -11.17 -13.59
N THR A 144 21.12 -11.37 -12.65
CA THR A 144 21.10 -10.67 -11.35
C THR A 144 21.74 -9.30 -11.49
N ALA A 145 20.98 -8.35 -12.05
CA ALA A 145 21.48 -7.06 -12.45
C ALA A 145 20.40 -5.96 -12.45
N PRO A 146 20.74 -4.72 -12.09
CA PRO A 146 19.82 -3.59 -11.96
C PRO A 146 19.32 -3.01 -13.28
N ASP A 147 19.57 -3.71 -14.39
CA ASP A 147 19.07 -3.46 -15.74
C ASP A 147 18.25 -4.64 -16.30
N GLN A 148 18.01 -5.69 -15.49
CA GLN A 148 17.14 -6.81 -15.85
C GLN A 148 15.69 -6.50 -15.48
N PHE A 149 14.86 -6.25 -16.49
CA PHE A 149 13.45 -5.89 -16.32
C PHE A 149 12.52 -7.11 -16.28
N ILE A 150 11.62 -7.14 -15.29
CA ILE A 150 10.59 -8.16 -15.10
C ILE A 150 9.20 -7.49 -15.10
N GLY A 151 8.33 -7.91 -16.01
CA GLY A 151 6.96 -7.36 -16.10
C GLY A 151 6.01 -7.99 -15.09
N ILE A 152 5.12 -7.18 -14.49
CA ILE A 152 3.99 -7.68 -13.70
C ILE A 152 2.70 -7.00 -14.18
N PHE A 153 1.74 -7.79 -14.65
CA PHE A 153 0.43 -7.34 -15.13
C PHE A 153 -0.69 -8.03 -14.36
N ALA A 154 -0.99 -7.49 -13.17
CA ALA A 154 -1.90 -8.11 -12.22
C ALA A 154 -2.62 -7.07 -11.34
N GLN A 155 -3.75 -7.48 -10.76
CA GLN A 155 -4.37 -6.77 -9.64
C GLN A 155 -3.62 -7.05 -8.34
N ASN A 156 -3.91 -6.29 -7.28
CA ASN A 156 -3.29 -6.49 -5.97
C ASN A 156 -3.60 -7.91 -5.46
N ARG A 157 -2.55 -8.66 -5.13
CA ARG A 157 -2.62 -10.01 -4.56
C ARG A 157 -1.27 -10.40 -3.94
N PRO A 158 -1.23 -11.41 -3.04
CA PRO A 158 0.02 -11.84 -2.40
C PRO A 158 1.16 -12.16 -3.38
N GLU A 159 0.85 -12.79 -4.51
CA GLU A 159 1.82 -13.19 -5.53
C GLU A 159 2.56 -12.00 -6.12
N TRP A 160 1.91 -10.83 -6.23
CA TRP A 160 2.57 -9.60 -6.67
C TRP A 160 3.76 -9.26 -5.76
N VAL A 161 3.51 -9.21 -4.45
CA VAL A 161 4.54 -8.86 -3.46
C VAL A 161 5.63 -9.92 -3.43
N ILE A 162 5.28 -11.21 -3.55
CA ILE A 162 6.26 -12.31 -3.64
C ILE A 162 7.19 -12.13 -4.85
N ILE A 163 6.63 -11.78 -6.03
CA ILE A 163 7.43 -11.55 -7.23
C ILE A 163 8.33 -10.32 -7.06
N GLU A 164 7.79 -9.24 -6.51
CA GLU A 164 8.51 -7.99 -6.30
C GLU A 164 9.68 -8.17 -5.31
N GLN A 165 9.45 -8.82 -4.16
CA GLN A 165 10.51 -9.18 -3.21
C GLN A 165 11.50 -10.18 -3.83
N GLY A 166 11.04 -11.08 -4.70
CA GLY A 166 11.89 -11.97 -5.48
C GLY A 166 12.79 -11.23 -6.46
N CYS A 167 12.31 -10.17 -7.10
CA CYS A 167 13.13 -9.33 -7.97
C CYS A 167 14.18 -8.57 -7.15
N PHE A 168 13.75 -7.95 -6.04
CA PHE A 168 14.65 -7.19 -5.17
C PHE A 168 15.73 -8.06 -4.53
N ALA A 169 15.43 -9.30 -4.14
CA ALA A 169 16.44 -10.22 -3.59
C ALA A 169 17.58 -10.55 -4.58
N TYR A 170 17.38 -10.31 -5.87
CA TYR A 170 18.34 -10.63 -6.93
C TYR A 170 18.68 -9.43 -7.83
N SER A 171 18.47 -8.21 -7.32
CA SER A 171 18.77 -6.95 -8.00
C SER A 171 18.05 -6.75 -9.34
N MET A 172 16.92 -7.42 -9.58
CA MET A 172 16.12 -7.24 -10.80
C MET A 172 15.10 -6.11 -10.62
N VAL A 173 14.70 -5.50 -11.72
CA VAL A 173 13.84 -4.31 -11.75
C VAL A 173 12.42 -4.69 -12.14
N VAL A 174 11.44 -4.23 -11.36
CA VAL A 174 10.03 -4.48 -11.63
C VAL A 174 9.45 -3.43 -12.59
N VAL A 175 8.72 -3.89 -13.60
CA VAL A 175 7.99 -3.04 -14.55
C VAL A 175 6.49 -3.35 -14.44
N PRO A 176 5.75 -2.60 -13.61
CA PRO A 176 4.33 -2.84 -13.45
C PRO A 176 3.52 -2.36 -14.66
N LEU A 177 2.55 -3.16 -15.06
CA LEU A 177 1.61 -2.91 -16.14
C LEU A 177 0.23 -2.65 -15.55
N TYR A 178 -0.41 -1.56 -15.98
CA TYR A 178 -1.65 -1.06 -15.39
C TYR A 178 -2.88 -1.55 -16.15
N ASP A 179 -3.87 -2.10 -15.45
CA ASP A 179 -5.12 -2.63 -16.04
C ASP A 179 -5.90 -1.60 -16.87
N THR A 180 -5.79 -0.30 -16.53
CA THR A 180 -6.58 0.77 -17.17
C THR A 180 -5.83 1.54 -18.25
N LEU A 181 -4.58 1.19 -18.58
CA LEU A 181 -3.81 1.92 -19.61
C LEU A 181 -4.23 1.57 -21.04
N GLY A 182 -4.92 0.45 -21.24
CA GLY A 182 -5.36 -0.02 -22.55
C GLY A 182 -4.26 -0.73 -23.36
N ASN A 183 -4.67 -1.51 -24.36
CA ASN A 183 -3.80 -2.47 -25.05
C ASN A 183 -2.62 -1.79 -25.79
N GLU A 184 -2.85 -0.62 -26.37
CA GLU A 184 -1.82 0.14 -27.08
C GLU A 184 -0.69 0.57 -26.13
N ALA A 185 -1.06 1.05 -24.95
CA ALA A 185 -0.09 1.44 -23.93
C ALA A 185 0.67 0.23 -23.37
N ILE A 186 -0.01 -0.89 -23.12
CA ILE A 186 0.65 -2.14 -22.69
C ILE A 186 1.66 -2.61 -23.74
N THR A 187 1.26 -2.63 -25.02
CA THR A 187 2.13 -2.96 -26.16
C THR A 187 3.34 -2.04 -26.21
N TYR A 188 3.12 -0.74 -26.07
CA TYR A 188 4.19 0.25 -26.04
C TYR A 188 5.17 -0.01 -24.89
N ILE A 189 4.67 -0.25 -23.68
CA ILE A 189 5.50 -0.46 -22.48
C ILE A 189 6.33 -1.74 -22.61
N VAL A 190 5.71 -2.85 -23.03
CA VAL A 190 6.41 -4.14 -23.21
C VAL A 190 7.58 -3.99 -24.17
N ASN A 191 7.40 -3.28 -25.29
CA ASN A 191 8.51 -3.01 -26.21
C ASN A 191 9.51 -2.01 -25.64
N LYS A 192 9.03 -0.92 -25.03
CA LYS A 192 9.88 0.18 -24.56
C LYS A 192 10.81 -0.24 -23.41
N ALA A 193 10.35 -1.15 -22.57
CA ALA A 193 11.12 -1.76 -21.48
C ALA A 193 11.72 -3.13 -21.88
N GLU A 194 11.62 -3.53 -23.16
CA GLU A 194 12.19 -4.76 -23.70
C GLU A 194 11.85 -6.02 -22.86
N LEU A 195 10.60 -6.11 -22.40
CA LEU A 195 10.17 -7.18 -21.50
C LEU A 195 10.13 -8.52 -22.24
N SER A 196 10.98 -9.45 -21.81
CA SER A 196 10.99 -10.83 -22.29
C SER A 196 10.14 -11.78 -21.43
N LEU A 197 9.79 -11.37 -20.20
CA LEU A 197 8.90 -12.09 -19.30
C LEU A 197 7.88 -11.15 -18.65
N VAL A 198 6.63 -11.60 -18.58
CA VAL A 198 5.55 -10.92 -17.84
C VAL A 198 4.80 -11.93 -16.97
N PHE A 199 4.70 -11.64 -15.67
CA PHE A 199 3.77 -12.31 -14.77
C PHE A 199 2.37 -11.72 -14.95
N VAL A 200 1.35 -12.56 -15.05
CA VAL A 200 -0.05 -12.16 -15.29
C VAL A 200 -0.97 -12.85 -14.29
N ASP A 201 -1.95 -12.12 -13.74
CA ASP A 201 -2.91 -12.72 -12.82
C ASP A 201 -3.90 -13.65 -13.53
N LYS A 202 -4.48 -13.19 -14.65
CA LYS A 202 -5.63 -13.84 -15.29
C LYS A 202 -5.36 -14.30 -16.73
N PRO A 203 -5.98 -15.40 -17.18
CA PRO A 203 -5.90 -15.90 -18.56
C PRO A 203 -6.20 -14.86 -19.65
N GLU A 204 -7.15 -13.96 -19.42
CA GLU A 204 -7.55 -12.95 -20.41
C GLU A 204 -6.41 -11.97 -20.72
N LYS A 205 -5.57 -11.67 -19.73
CA LYS A 205 -4.37 -10.83 -19.94
C LYS A 205 -3.28 -11.59 -20.69
N ALA A 206 -3.13 -12.89 -20.43
CA ALA A 206 -2.23 -13.73 -21.22
C ALA A 206 -2.66 -13.79 -22.69
N ILE A 207 -3.96 -13.95 -22.95
CA ILE A 207 -4.53 -13.94 -24.31
C ILE A 207 -4.18 -12.65 -25.04
N LEU A 208 -4.39 -11.50 -24.40
CA LEU A 208 -4.05 -10.18 -24.95
C LEU A 208 -2.56 -10.08 -25.33
N LEU A 209 -1.66 -10.57 -24.46
CA LEU A 209 -0.22 -10.57 -24.76
C LEU A 209 0.13 -11.53 -25.90
N LEU A 210 -0.47 -12.72 -25.94
CA LEU A 210 -0.27 -13.68 -27.04
C LEU A 210 -0.76 -13.11 -28.38
N GLU A 211 -1.91 -12.43 -28.41
CA GLU A 211 -2.40 -11.71 -29.59
C GLU A 211 -1.41 -10.63 -30.03
N GLY A 212 -0.81 -9.92 -29.08
CA GLY A 212 0.26 -8.96 -29.37
C GLY A 212 1.48 -9.61 -30.03
N VAL A 213 1.87 -10.81 -29.61
CA VAL A 213 3.00 -11.54 -30.22
C VAL A 213 2.63 -12.08 -31.60
N GLU A 214 1.46 -12.69 -31.75
CA GLU A 214 0.94 -13.24 -33.02
C GLU A 214 0.86 -12.15 -34.11
N ASN A 215 0.42 -10.95 -33.72
CA ASN A 215 0.34 -9.79 -34.60
C ASN A 215 1.68 -9.02 -34.74
N LYS A 216 2.78 -9.56 -34.21
CA LYS A 216 4.13 -8.98 -34.25
C LYS A 216 4.23 -7.59 -33.60
N LEU A 217 3.33 -7.28 -32.68
CA LEU A 217 3.31 -6.02 -31.94
C LEU A 217 4.31 -6.04 -30.77
N ILE A 218 4.53 -7.19 -30.12
CA ILE A 218 5.48 -7.36 -29.00
C ILE A 218 6.41 -8.57 -29.20
N PRO A 219 7.21 -8.63 -30.28
CA PRO A 219 7.98 -9.82 -30.64
C PRO A 219 9.08 -10.22 -29.62
N GLY A 220 9.43 -9.31 -28.71
CA GLY A 220 10.40 -9.54 -27.65
C GLY A 220 9.91 -10.42 -26.50
N LEU A 221 8.60 -10.54 -26.30
CA LEU A 221 8.03 -11.34 -25.21
C LEU A 221 8.24 -12.84 -25.48
N LYS A 222 8.83 -13.55 -24.51
CA LYS A 222 9.16 -14.98 -24.61
C LYS A 222 8.51 -15.85 -23.56
N ILE A 223 8.19 -15.30 -22.39
CA ILE A 223 7.64 -16.07 -21.28
C ILE A 223 6.45 -15.32 -20.66
N ILE A 224 5.34 -16.02 -20.50
CA ILE A 224 4.19 -15.55 -19.72
C ILE A 224 4.02 -16.50 -18.54
N VAL A 225 4.01 -15.93 -17.33
CA VAL A 225 3.80 -16.70 -16.09
C VAL A 225 2.43 -16.37 -15.52
N LEU A 226 1.51 -17.34 -15.53
CA LEU A 226 0.13 -17.20 -15.04
C LEU A 226 0.02 -17.53 -13.55
N MET A 227 -0.66 -16.66 -12.81
CA MET A 227 -0.95 -16.87 -11.38
C MET A 227 -2.22 -17.70 -11.17
N ASP A 228 -3.30 -17.41 -11.93
CA ASP A 228 -4.52 -18.21 -11.89
C ASP A 228 -4.41 -19.48 -12.75
N ALA A 229 -5.32 -20.43 -12.52
CA ALA A 229 -5.41 -21.64 -13.32
C ALA A 229 -5.75 -21.33 -14.78
N TYR A 230 -5.18 -22.11 -15.70
CA TYR A 230 -5.38 -21.97 -17.15
C TYR A 230 -5.44 -23.32 -17.85
N GLY A 231 -6.08 -23.35 -19.02
CA GLY A 231 -6.21 -24.55 -19.85
C GLY A 231 -4.99 -24.82 -20.74
N SER A 232 -4.86 -26.06 -21.22
CA SER A 232 -3.79 -26.45 -22.16
C SER A 232 -3.80 -25.67 -23.46
N GLU A 233 -4.97 -25.16 -23.88
CA GLU A 233 -5.14 -24.33 -25.07
C GLU A 233 -4.22 -23.10 -25.07
N LEU A 234 -4.02 -22.44 -23.92
CA LEU A 234 -3.11 -21.29 -23.82
C LEU A 234 -1.65 -21.69 -23.99
N VAL A 235 -1.27 -22.87 -23.48
CA VAL A 235 0.08 -23.41 -23.65
C VAL A 235 0.34 -23.72 -25.11
N GLU A 236 -0.59 -24.39 -25.77
CA GLU A 236 -0.51 -24.71 -27.20
C GLU A 236 -0.45 -23.44 -28.06
N ARG A 237 -1.25 -22.43 -27.73
CA ARG A 237 -1.24 -21.13 -28.40
C ARG A 237 0.10 -20.41 -28.24
N GLY A 238 0.63 -20.38 -27.01
CA GLY A 238 1.97 -19.85 -26.75
C GLY A 238 3.05 -20.55 -27.57
N GLN A 239 3.05 -21.88 -27.59
CA GLN A 239 4.02 -22.67 -28.36
C GLN A 239 3.97 -22.35 -29.86
N LYS A 240 2.77 -22.19 -30.44
CA LYS A 240 2.60 -21.82 -31.87
C LYS A 240 3.23 -20.48 -32.23
N CYS A 241 3.32 -19.54 -31.30
CA CYS A 241 3.94 -18.22 -31.51
C CYS A 241 5.31 -18.07 -30.83
N GLY A 242 5.88 -19.15 -30.27
CA GLY A 242 7.20 -19.14 -29.65
C GLY A 242 7.27 -18.49 -28.27
N VAL A 243 6.15 -18.48 -27.53
CA VAL A 243 6.03 -17.99 -26.15
C VAL A 243 5.83 -19.17 -25.21
N GLU A 244 6.66 -19.29 -24.19
CA GLU A 244 6.44 -20.22 -23.09
C GLU A 244 5.32 -19.69 -22.18
N VAL A 245 4.26 -20.47 -21.98
CA VAL A 245 3.23 -20.19 -20.98
C VAL A 245 3.39 -21.19 -19.84
N THR A 246 3.69 -20.68 -18.64
CA THR A 246 3.93 -21.48 -17.44
C THR A 246 3.17 -20.93 -16.24
N SER A 247 3.08 -21.69 -15.15
CA SER A 247 2.37 -21.27 -13.95
C SER A 247 3.33 -20.68 -12.92
N MET A 248 2.79 -19.83 -12.05
CA MET A 248 3.50 -19.33 -10.87
C MET A 248 4.01 -20.50 -10.02
N LYS A 249 3.19 -21.54 -9.86
CA LYS A 249 3.58 -22.75 -9.12
C LYS A 249 4.76 -23.49 -9.75
N ALA A 250 4.79 -23.61 -11.08
CA ALA A 250 5.92 -24.22 -11.79
C ALA A 250 7.21 -23.39 -11.64
N MET A 251 7.10 -22.06 -11.60
CA MET A 251 8.24 -21.19 -11.29
C MET A 251 8.73 -21.40 -9.85
N GLU A 252 7.84 -21.49 -8.86
CA GLU A 252 8.23 -21.81 -7.49
C GLU A 252 8.98 -23.14 -7.40
N ASP A 253 8.45 -24.19 -8.04
CA ASP A 253 9.04 -25.53 -8.00
C ASP A 253 10.39 -25.59 -8.73
N LEU A 254 10.51 -24.89 -9.87
CA LEU A 254 11.78 -24.72 -10.58
C LEU A 254 12.83 -24.02 -9.71
N GLY A 255 12.43 -22.94 -9.03
CA GLY A 255 13.27 -22.18 -8.12
C GLY A 255 13.69 -22.99 -6.90
N ARG A 256 12.77 -23.78 -6.33
CA ARG A 256 13.03 -24.70 -5.22
C ARG A 256 14.05 -25.77 -5.59
N ALA A 257 13.97 -26.30 -6.81
CA ALA A 257 14.93 -27.27 -7.32
C ALA A 257 16.30 -26.64 -7.66
N ASN A 258 16.35 -25.34 -7.98
CA ASN A 258 17.55 -24.65 -8.47
C ASN A 258 17.90 -23.42 -7.62
N ARG A 259 17.88 -23.58 -6.29
CA ARG A 259 18.09 -22.47 -5.35
C ARG A 259 19.39 -21.72 -5.61
N ARG A 260 19.30 -20.40 -5.69
CA ARG A 260 20.42 -19.48 -5.73
C ARG A 260 20.47 -18.69 -4.43
N LYS A 261 21.64 -18.19 -4.06
CA LYS A 261 21.75 -17.25 -2.94
C LYS A 261 21.30 -15.87 -3.41
N PRO A 262 20.52 -15.12 -2.61
CA PRO A 262 20.20 -13.73 -2.89
C PRO A 262 21.46 -12.91 -3.20
N LYS A 263 21.32 -11.99 -4.14
CA LYS A 263 22.32 -10.98 -4.50
C LYS A 263 21.61 -9.63 -4.45
N PRO A 264 21.47 -9.04 -3.26
CA PRO A 264 20.67 -7.83 -3.07
C PRO A 264 21.29 -6.61 -3.75
N PRO A 265 20.47 -5.60 -4.08
CA PRO A 265 20.85 -4.39 -4.80
C PRO A 265 21.62 -3.40 -3.92
N ALA A 266 22.30 -2.46 -4.56
CA ALA A 266 22.72 -1.22 -3.91
C ALA A 266 21.56 -0.20 -3.86
N PRO A 267 21.60 0.81 -2.97
CA PRO A 267 20.55 1.84 -2.89
C PRO A 267 20.33 2.59 -4.21
N GLU A 268 21.40 2.83 -4.97
CA GLU A 268 21.40 3.55 -6.25
C GLU A 268 20.88 2.71 -7.43
N ASP A 269 20.71 1.41 -7.24
CA ASP A 269 20.18 0.52 -8.26
C ASP A 269 18.68 0.77 -8.49
N LEU A 270 18.23 0.52 -9.72
CA LEU A 270 16.81 0.61 -10.07
C LEU A 270 16.02 -0.47 -9.32
N ALA A 271 14.87 -0.07 -8.76
CA ALA A 271 13.92 -0.98 -8.16
C ALA A 271 12.71 -1.18 -9.09
N VAL A 272 12.18 -0.06 -9.61
CA VAL A 272 10.92 -0.06 -10.37
C VAL A 272 10.99 0.94 -11.53
N ILE A 273 10.41 0.58 -12.67
CA ILE A 273 10.09 1.54 -13.74
C ILE A 273 8.58 1.74 -13.82
N CYS A 274 8.11 2.87 -13.30
CA CYS A 274 6.69 3.20 -13.29
C CYS A 274 6.29 3.97 -14.55
N PHE A 275 5.47 3.37 -15.40
CA PHE A 275 4.92 4.05 -16.57
C PHE A 275 3.70 4.89 -16.21
N THR A 276 3.71 6.16 -16.61
CA THR A 276 2.60 7.09 -16.39
C THR A 276 2.01 7.54 -17.72
N SER A 277 0.67 7.65 -17.80
CA SER A 277 -0.02 8.30 -18.92
C SER A 277 0.35 9.79 -18.91
N GLY A 278 1.34 10.18 -19.71
CA GLY A 278 1.69 11.59 -19.88
C GLY A 278 0.52 12.39 -20.47
N THR A 279 0.58 13.71 -20.35
CA THR A 279 -0.46 14.62 -20.89
C THR A 279 -0.48 14.67 -22.43
N THR A 280 0.54 14.13 -23.09
CA THR A 280 0.67 14.12 -24.56
C THR A 280 1.41 12.85 -25.02
N GLY A 281 0.69 11.85 -25.50
CA GLY A 281 1.26 10.69 -26.21
C GLY A 281 1.60 9.47 -25.34
N ASN A 282 2.61 8.72 -25.79
CA ASN A 282 2.98 7.43 -25.21
C ASN A 282 3.40 7.53 -23.73
N PRO A 283 3.10 6.49 -22.90
CA PRO A 283 3.50 6.47 -21.50
C PRO A 283 5.01 6.69 -21.30
N LYS A 284 5.38 7.45 -20.27
CA LYS A 284 6.79 7.67 -19.89
C LYS A 284 7.14 6.81 -18.68
N GLY A 285 8.25 6.08 -18.75
CA GLY A 285 8.76 5.25 -17.65
C GLY A 285 9.62 6.09 -16.69
N ALA A 286 9.10 6.37 -15.50
CA ALA A 286 9.88 6.94 -14.41
C ALA A 286 10.79 5.86 -13.83
N MET A 287 12.10 6.06 -13.93
CA MET A 287 13.11 5.19 -13.34
C MET A 287 13.22 5.51 -11.84
N VAL A 288 12.88 4.55 -10.98
CA VAL A 288 12.85 4.75 -9.53
C VAL A 288 13.84 3.79 -8.88
N THR A 289 14.84 4.35 -8.20
CA THR A 289 15.86 3.59 -7.46
C THR A 289 15.33 3.07 -6.12
N HIS A 290 16.02 2.09 -5.54
CA HIS A 290 15.74 1.66 -4.17
C HIS A 290 15.79 2.82 -3.18
N ARG A 291 16.82 3.67 -3.28
CA ARG A 291 17.00 4.87 -2.47
C ARG A 291 15.85 5.85 -2.59
N ASN A 292 15.28 6.03 -3.79
CA ASN A 292 14.13 6.92 -3.97
C ASN A 292 12.92 6.42 -3.17
N ILE A 293 12.63 5.12 -3.23
CA ILE A 293 11.45 4.54 -2.56
C ILE A 293 11.66 4.52 -1.05
N VAL A 294 12.87 4.19 -0.58
CA VAL A 294 13.22 4.23 0.85
C VAL A 294 13.12 5.65 1.40
N SER A 295 13.56 6.66 0.64
CA SER A 295 13.43 8.07 1.03
C SER A 295 11.97 8.49 1.14
N ASP A 296 11.11 8.06 0.22
CA ASP A 296 9.65 8.33 0.28
C ASP A 296 9.00 7.63 1.49
N CYS A 297 9.33 6.37 1.75
CA CYS A 297 8.90 5.65 2.94
C CYS A 297 9.34 6.36 4.22
N SER A 298 10.57 6.89 4.23
CA SER A 298 11.14 7.60 5.39
C SER A 298 10.46 8.94 5.62
N ALA A 299 10.16 9.66 4.54
CA ALA A 299 9.38 10.89 4.60
C ALA A 299 7.96 10.63 5.14
N PHE A 300 7.32 9.52 4.73
CA PHE A 300 6.03 9.11 5.27
C PHE A 300 6.10 8.89 6.78
N VAL A 301 7.04 8.05 7.25
CA VAL A 301 7.22 7.76 8.69
C VAL A 301 7.51 9.04 9.47
N LYS A 302 8.39 9.91 8.95
CA LYS A 302 8.72 11.18 9.59
C LYS A 302 7.52 12.12 9.68
N ALA A 303 6.71 12.20 8.63
CA ALA A 303 5.52 13.05 8.62
C ALA A 303 4.43 12.57 9.58
N THR A 304 4.39 11.26 9.88
CA THR A 304 3.35 10.65 10.72
C THR A 304 3.82 10.25 12.12
N GLU A 305 5.11 10.38 12.46
CA GLU A 305 5.73 9.84 13.69
C GLU A 305 5.00 10.21 14.99
N ASN A 306 4.37 11.40 15.05
CA ASN A 306 3.65 11.89 16.22
C ASN A 306 2.17 11.43 16.30
N THR A 307 1.70 10.72 15.28
CA THR A 307 0.29 10.34 15.12
C THR A 307 0.11 8.85 14.85
N VAL A 308 0.96 8.27 14.00
CA VAL A 308 0.94 6.87 13.60
C VAL A 308 2.33 6.32 13.85
N ASN A 309 2.41 5.23 14.62
CA ASN A 309 3.64 4.50 14.84
C ASN A 309 3.45 3.07 14.32
N PRO A 310 3.80 2.80 13.05
CA PRO A 310 3.59 1.48 12.46
C PRO A 310 4.29 0.38 13.27
N CYS A 311 3.60 -0.74 13.47
CA CYS A 311 4.09 -1.84 14.28
C CYS A 311 3.56 -3.20 13.80
N PRO A 312 4.06 -4.34 14.33
CA PRO A 312 3.60 -5.66 13.92
C PRO A 312 2.10 -5.95 14.13
N ASP A 313 1.43 -5.19 14.99
CA ASP A 313 -0.02 -5.35 15.23
C ASP A 313 -0.86 -4.66 14.13
N ASP A 314 -0.25 -3.83 13.28
CA ASP A 314 -0.95 -3.13 12.23
C ASP A 314 -1.39 -4.05 11.08
N THR A 315 -2.53 -3.70 10.51
CA THR A 315 -3.14 -4.41 9.38
C THR A 315 -3.50 -3.41 8.29
N LEU A 316 -2.87 -3.56 7.13
CA LEU A 316 -3.19 -2.81 5.92
C LEU A 316 -4.20 -3.57 5.06
N ILE A 317 -5.18 -2.87 4.51
CA ILE A 317 -5.98 -3.36 3.37
C ILE A 317 -5.34 -2.90 2.06
N SER A 318 -4.97 -3.84 1.20
CA SER A 318 -4.41 -3.58 -0.13
C SER A 318 -5.50 -3.62 -1.21
N PHE A 319 -5.75 -2.48 -1.85
CA PHE A 319 -6.78 -2.31 -2.88
C PHE A 319 -6.50 -1.18 -3.87
N LEU A 320 -5.60 -0.24 -3.56
CA LEU A 320 -5.17 0.77 -4.55
C LEU A 320 -4.14 0.09 -5.47
N PRO A 321 -4.19 0.28 -6.80
CA PRO A 321 -3.37 -0.50 -7.71
C PRO A 321 -1.87 -0.51 -7.37
N LEU A 322 -1.27 -1.69 -7.19
CA LEU A 322 0.18 -1.83 -6.90
C LEU A 322 1.09 -1.36 -8.03
N ALA A 323 0.54 -1.17 -9.23
CA ALA A 323 1.25 -0.49 -10.31
C ALA A 323 1.47 1.01 -10.03
N HIS A 324 0.76 1.60 -9.07
CA HIS A 324 0.90 2.99 -8.62
C HIS A 324 1.79 3.08 -7.36
N MET A 325 2.67 4.08 -7.32
CA MET A 325 3.63 4.22 -6.20
C MET A 325 2.97 4.43 -4.83
N PHE A 326 1.79 5.06 -4.79
CA PHE A 326 1.13 5.35 -3.50
C PHE A 326 0.86 4.07 -2.68
N GLU A 327 0.23 3.05 -3.25
CA GLU A 327 0.00 1.80 -2.52
C GLU A 327 1.33 1.13 -2.15
N ARG A 328 2.24 1.06 -3.12
CA ARG A 328 3.55 0.42 -2.94
C ARG A 328 4.33 1.02 -1.77
N VAL A 329 4.36 2.35 -1.64
CA VAL A 329 5.06 3.02 -0.53
C VAL A 329 4.41 2.65 0.81
N VAL A 330 3.07 2.63 0.88
CA VAL A 330 2.37 2.23 2.11
C VAL A 330 2.67 0.77 2.45
N GLU A 331 2.65 -0.15 1.48
CA GLU A 331 3.04 -1.55 1.70
C GLU A 331 4.50 -1.68 2.16
N CYS A 332 5.44 -0.94 1.55
CA CYS A 332 6.85 -0.95 1.95
C CYS A 332 7.03 -0.49 3.41
N VAL A 333 6.33 0.57 3.83
CA VAL A 333 6.36 1.03 5.22
C VAL A 333 5.81 -0.06 6.14
N MET A 334 4.66 -0.67 5.81
CA MET A 334 4.06 -1.73 6.63
C MET A 334 4.96 -2.96 6.75
N LEU A 335 5.52 -3.43 5.63
CA LEU A 335 6.44 -4.56 5.60
C LEU A 335 7.68 -4.29 6.44
N CYS A 336 8.26 -3.08 6.34
CA CYS A 336 9.43 -2.67 7.12
C CYS A 336 9.21 -2.72 8.64
N HIS A 337 7.97 -2.49 9.09
CA HIS A 337 7.61 -2.50 10.52
C HIS A 337 7.01 -3.83 10.98
N GLY A 338 7.04 -4.87 10.15
CA GLY A 338 6.57 -6.21 10.52
C GLY A 338 5.04 -6.36 10.55
N ALA A 339 4.29 -5.39 10.02
CA ALA A 339 2.84 -5.41 9.94
C ALA A 339 2.33 -6.42 8.90
N LYS A 340 1.01 -6.64 8.83
CA LYS A 340 0.41 -7.57 7.86
C LYS A 340 -0.47 -6.86 6.84
N ILE A 341 -0.53 -7.41 5.63
CA ILE A 341 -1.27 -6.87 4.48
C ILE A 341 -2.36 -7.85 4.08
N GLY A 342 -3.62 -7.46 4.23
CA GLY A 342 -4.76 -8.19 3.68
C GLY A 342 -5.15 -7.63 2.31
N PHE A 343 -5.23 -8.47 1.30
CA PHE A 343 -5.66 -8.09 -0.04
C PHE A 343 -7.18 -8.12 -0.16
N PHE A 344 -7.75 -7.14 -0.86
CA PHE A 344 -9.16 -7.17 -1.26
C PHE A 344 -9.43 -8.29 -2.28
N GLN A 345 -10.70 -8.64 -2.48
CA GLN A 345 -11.09 -9.75 -3.35
C GLN A 345 -10.99 -9.48 -4.86
N GLY A 346 -10.37 -8.37 -5.28
CA GLY A 346 -10.28 -7.96 -6.69
C GLY A 346 -11.50 -7.19 -7.23
N ASP A 347 -12.57 -7.10 -6.45
CA ASP A 347 -13.77 -6.33 -6.81
C ASP A 347 -14.03 -5.20 -5.80
N ILE A 348 -13.91 -3.95 -6.26
CA ILE A 348 -14.12 -2.75 -5.44
C ILE A 348 -15.53 -2.66 -4.84
N ARG A 349 -16.52 -3.35 -5.43
CA ARG A 349 -17.89 -3.41 -4.90
C ARG A 349 -17.95 -4.21 -3.58
N LEU A 350 -17.04 -5.16 -3.40
CA LEU A 350 -16.91 -6.01 -2.23
C LEU A 350 -15.98 -5.44 -1.16
N LEU A 351 -15.30 -4.31 -1.41
CA LEU A 351 -14.35 -3.72 -0.45
C LEU A 351 -14.95 -3.51 0.95
N MET A 352 -16.23 -3.15 1.08
CA MET A 352 -16.86 -3.00 2.39
C MET A 352 -17.04 -4.32 3.13
N ASP A 353 -17.17 -5.43 2.43
CA ASP A 353 -17.16 -6.77 3.02
C ASP A 353 -15.76 -7.10 3.53
N ASP A 354 -14.74 -6.85 2.71
CA ASP A 354 -13.33 -7.03 3.10
C ASP A 354 -12.95 -6.22 4.33
N LEU A 355 -13.34 -4.95 4.40
CA LEU A 355 -13.07 -4.10 5.57
C LEU A 355 -13.73 -4.65 6.85
N LYS A 356 -14.93 -5.24 6.76
CA LYS A 356 -15.62 -5.82 7.92
C LYS A 356 -14.88 -7.05 8.45
N VAL A 357 -14.38 -7.89 7.55
CA VAL A 357 -13.68 -9.13 7.92
C VAL A 357 -12.24 -8.84 8.35
N LEU A 358 -11.53 -7.98 7.63
CA LEU A 358 -10.12 -7.68 7.89
C LEU A 358 -9.91 -6.78 9.09
N GLN A 359 -10.83 -5.82 9.33
CA GLN A 359 -10.70 -4.78 10.36
C GLN A 359 -9.32 -4.08 10.31
N PRO A 360 -8.94 -3.46 9.17
CA PRO A 360 -7.62 -2.88 9.02
C PRO A 360 -7.41 -1.69 9.95
N THR A 361 -6.20 -1.55 10.47
CA THR A 361 -5.76 -0.37 11.23
C THR A 361 -5.26 0.74 10.30
N ILE A 362 -4.78 0.36 9.10
CA ILE A 362 -4.29 1.27 8.07
C ILE A 362 -5.16 1.14 6.81
N PHE A 363 -5.72 2.25 6.36
CA PHE A 363 -6.59 2.31 5.19
C PHE A 363 -6.19 3.50 4.30
N PRO A 364 -5.36 3.29 3.25
CA PRO A 364 -4.97 4.35 2.34
C PRO A 364 -6.18 4.77 1.48
N VAL A 365 -6.49 6.06 1.48
CA VAL A 365 -7.68 6.59 0.79
C VAL A 365 -7.30 7.67 -0.22
N VAL A 366 -8.06 7.71 -1.31
CA VAL A 366 -7.99 8.78 -2.32
C VAL A 366 -9.32 9.56 -2.33
N PRO A 367 -9.32 10.85 -2.70
CA PRO A 367 -10.52 11.70 -2.62
C PRO A 367 -11.76 11.11 -3.31
N ARG A 368 -11.57 10.44 -4.46
CA ARG A 368 -12.66 9.79 -5.20
C ARG A 368 -13.38 8.71 -4.39
N LEU A 369 -12.64 7.95 -3.57
CA LEU A 369 -13.23 6.93 -2.72
C LEU A 369 -14.02 7.56 -1.57
N LEU A 370 -13.47 8.61 -0.95
CA LEU A 370 -14.16 9.37 0.10
C LEU A 370 -15.49 9.95 -0.40
N ASN A 371 -15.51 10.51 -1.62
CA ASN A 371 -16.75 10.98 -2.25
C ASN A 371 -17.76 9.85 -2.43
N ARG A 372 -17.33 8.68 -2.94
CA ARG A 372 -18.22 7.52 -3.09
C ARG A 372 -18.78 7.02 -1.75
N MET A 373 -17.97 7.04 -0.69
CA MET A 373 -18.43 6.69 0.65
C MET A 373 -19.45 7.71 1.16
N PHE A 374 -19.17 9.00 0.99
CA PHE A 374 -20.09 10.09 1.33
C PHE A 374 -21.44 9.93 0.62
N ASP A 375 -21.45 9.77 -0.71
CA ASP A 375 -22.67 9.61 -1.52
C ASP A 375 -23.50 8.39 -1.07
N ARG A 376 -22.84 7.28 -0.71
CA ARG A 376 -23.52 6.07 -0.22
C ARG A 376 -24.13 6.26 1.16
N VAL A 377 -23.49 7.04 2.04
CA VAL A 377 -24.04 7.37 3.36
C VAL A 377 -25.20 8.36 3.23
N SER A 378 -25.06 9.40 2.41
CA SER A 378 -26.08 10.41 2.18
C SER A 378 -27.35 9.83 1.53
N SER A 379 -27.21 8.93 0.55
CA SER A 379 -28.37 8.27 -0.10
C SER A 379 -29.14 7.35 0.85
N LYS A 380 -28.47 6.68 1.80
CA LYS A 380 -29.13 5.90 2.86
C LYS A 380 -29.89 6.77 3.86
N GLN A 381 -29.43 8.00 4.12
CA GLN A 381 -30.14 8.94 5.00
C GLN A 381 -31.36 9.57 4.33
N GLN A 382 -31.35 9.71 3.00
CA GLN A 382 -32.46 10.26 2.21
C GLN A 382 -33.53 9.22 1.84
N SER A 383 -33.26 7.93 2.04
CA SER A 383 -34.27 6.88 1.87
C SER A 383 -35.24 6.92 3.06
N PRO A 384 -36.56 7.11 2.85
CA PRO A 384 -37.52 7.08 3.94
C PRO A 384 -37.38 5.76 4.68
N ARG A 385 -37.31 5.79 6.01
CA ARG A 385 -37.54 4.58 6.80
C ARG A 385 -38.96 4.13 6.48
N THR A 386 -39.11 3.09 5.68
CA THR A 386 -40.35 2.31 5.66
C THR A 386 -40.47 1.66 7.03
N GLU A 387 -41.22 2.34 7.91
CA GLU A 387 -41.72 1.76 9.14
C GLU A 387 -42.63 0.57 8.76
N HIS A 388 -42.30 -0.61 9.27
CA HIS A 388 -43.18 -1.77 9.32
C HIS A 388 -43.68 -1.95 10.74
#